data_AF-A0A0K8RLN1-F1
#
_entry.id   AF-A0A0K8RLN1-F1
#
_cell.length_a   1.000
_cell.length_b   1.000
_cell.length_c   1.000
_cell.angle_alpha   90.00
_cell.angle_beta   90.00
_cell.angle_gamma   90.00
#
_symmetry.space_group_name_H-M   'P 1'
#
loop_
_entity.id
_entity.type
_entity.pdbx_description
1 polymer ?
#
loop_
_entity_poly.entity_id
_entity_poly.type
_entity_poly.pdbx_seq_one_letter_code
_entity_poly.pdbx_strand_id
1 'polypeptide(L)'
;METRGIIFSGILWIFLAEVGTIKHEILKMPPFITRPLHFMNKLLILCNKTQENKFARINAIGGMYFNVCRYVCKYNDGTKRLQRMPIGTPCTMSGGVCGRGGGCDQVDEPAQGC
;
A
#
# COMPACT_ATOMS: atom_id res chain seq x y z
N MET A 1 6.69 -44.98 -42.75
CA MET A 1 5.61 -45.24 -41.77
C MET A 1 5.96 -44.40 -40.54
N GLU A 2 5.60 -43.10 -40.47
CA GLU A 2 4.24 -42.58 -40.16
C GLU A 2 3.62 -43.38 -38.99
N THR A 3 3.33 -42.82 -37.81
CA THR A 3 2.41 -41.68 -37.60
C THR A 3 2.56 -41.04 -36.20
N ARG A 4 2.39 -39.71 -36.17
CA ARG A 4 1.91 -38.76 -35.12
C ARG A 4 1.13 -39.42 -33.96
N GLY A 5 1.08 -38.92 -32.71
CA GLY A 5 1.28 -37.60 -32.12
C GLY A 5 0.26 -37.43 -30.97
N ILE A 6 0.43 -36.36 -30.17
CA ILE A 6 -0.58 -35.67 -29.33
C ILE A 6 -0.57 -35.93 -27.80
N ILE A 7 0.05 -34.96 -27.11
CA ILE A 7 -0.44 -34.14 -25.97
C ILE A 7 -1.09 -34.87 -24.78
N PHE A 8 -0.36 -34.91 -23.66
CA PHE A 8 -0.94 -34.67 -22.31
C PHE A 8 -0.07 -33.65 -21.56
N SER A 9 -0.10 -32.43 -22.08
CA SER A 9 0.08 -31.20 -21.30
C SER A 9 -1.12 -31.08 -20.37
N GLY A 10 -0.98 -31.18 -19.05
CA GLY A 10 -2.15 -30.97 -18.19
C GLY A 10 -2.12 -31.32 -16.71
N ILE A 11 -1.03 -31.83 -16.11
CA ILE A 11 -1.01 -32.14 -14.66
C ILE A 11 0.28 -31.63 -14.00
N LEU A 12 0.68 -30.39 -14.33
CA LEU A 12 1.75 -29.65 -13.64
C LEU A 12 1.27 -28.29 -13.10
N TRP A 13 -0.04 -28.02 -13.07
CA TRP A 13 -0.59 -26.69 -12.76
C TRP A 13 -1.70 -26.68 -11.72
N ILE A 14 -1.59 -27.53 -10.70
CA ILE A 14 -2.41 -27.45 -9.48
C ILE A 14 -1.42 -27.84 -8.38
N PHE A 15 -0.76 -26.93 -7.66
CA PHE A 15 -1.28 -25.87 -6.82
C PHE A 15 -0.30 -24.69 -6.78
N LEU A 16 -0.52 -23.65 -7.59
CA LEU A 16 0.01 -22.31 -7.31
C LEU A 16 -1.05 -21.53 -6.52
N ALA A 17 -1.33 -22.02 -5.31
CA ALA A 17 -2.13 -21.32 -4.32
C ALA A 17 -1.22 -20.81 -3.19
N GLU A 18 -0.11 -20.16 -3.54
CA GLU A 18 0.66 -19.33 -2.61
C GLU A 18 0.68 -17.88 -3.11
N VAL A 19 -0.52 -17.35 -3.35
CA VAL A 19 -0.75 -15.90 -3.41
C VAL A 19 -0.84 -15.42 -1.96
N GLY A 20 0.29 -15.11 -1.32
CA GLY A 20 0.19 -14.62 0.06
C GLY A 20 1.40 -13.97 0.71
N THR A 21 2.63 -14.28 0.31
CA THR A 21 3.81 -13.95 1.14
C THR A 21 4.91 -13.21 0.41
N ILE A 22 4.63 -12.63 -0.76
CA ILE A 22 5.51 -11.58 -1.25
C ILE A 22 5.07 -10.27 -0.56
N LYS A 23 6.03 -9.50 -0.05
CA LYS A 23 6.03 -8.01 -0.03
C LYS A 23 5.82 -7.25 1.30
N HIS A 24 6.07 -7.81 2.49
CA HIS A 24 6.24 -6.96 3.69
C HIS A 24 7.69 -6.43 3.81
N GLU A 25 8.70 -7.30 3.70
CA GLU A 25 10.12 -6.90 3.79
C GLU A 25 10.59 -5.97 2.67
N ILE A 26 10.09 -6.14 1.44
CA ILE A 26 10.50 -5.33 0.28
C ILE A 26 10.05 -3.87 0.42
N LEU A 27 8.92 -3.63 1.10
CA LEU A 27 8.32 -2.30 1.21
C LEU A 27 8.70 -1.56 2.50
N LYS A 28 9.43 -2.21 3.43
CA LYS A 28 9.79 -1.66 4.76
C LYS A 28 8.61 -0.96 5.44
N MET A 29 7.44 -1.59 5.38
CA MET A 29 6.21 -1.01 5.92
C MET A 29 6.09 -1.31 7.41
N PRO A 30 5.57 -0.37 8.24
CA PRO A 30 5.33 -0.67 9.64
C PRO A 30 4.30 -1.81 9.82
N PRO A 31 4.41 -2.59 10.92
CA PRO A 31 3.59 -3.78 11.13
C PRO A 31 2.10 -3.49 11.35
N PHE A 32 1.75 -2.27 11.76
CA PHE A 32 0.35 -1.83 11.84
C PHE A 32 -0.35 -1.67 10.47
N ILE A 33 0.37 -1.87 9.35
CA ILE A 33 -0.19 -1.90 8.00
C ILE A 33 -0.34 -3.36 7.55
N THR A 34 -1.57 -3.86 7.67
CA THR A 34 -1.91 -5.27 7.38
C THR A 34 -1.82 -5.65 5.90
N ARG A 35 -2.00 -4.69 4.99
CA ARG A 35 -1.95 -4.92 3.52
C ARG A 35 -1.05 -3.88 2.83
N PRO A 36 0.28 -3.99 2.95
CA PRO A 36 1.22 -2.94 2.51
C PRO A 36 1.11 -2.63 1.02
N LEU A 37 0.89 -3.65 0.18
CA LEU A 37 0.73 -3.44 -1.26
C LEU A 37 -0.53 -2.70 -1.65
N HIS A 38 -1.64 -3.11 -1.05
CA HIS A 38 -2.93 -2.51 -1.33
C HIS A 38 -2.89 -1.04 -0.90
N PHE A 39 -2.29 -0.77 0.26
CA PHE A 39 -2.07 0.58 0.76
C PHE A 39 -1.18 1.41 -0.18
N MET A 40 -0.02 0.88 -0.60
CA MET A 40 0.88 1.57 -1.53
C MET A 40 0.19 1.89 -2.86
N ASN A 41 -0.58 0.95 -3.41
CA ASN A 41 -1.32 1.17 -4.65
C ASN A 41 -2.38 2.27 -4.48
N LYS A 42 -3.10 2.28 -3.35
CA LYS A 42 -4.07 3.34 -3.02
C LYS A 42 -3.41 4.72 -2.97
N LEU A 43 -2.25 4.84 -2.30
CA LEU A 43 -1.50 6.09 -2.25
C LEU A 43 -1.00 6.54 -3.64
N LEU A 44 -0.62 5.60 -4.50
CA LEU A 44 -0.11 5.87 -5.84
C LEU A 44 -1.21 6.45 -6.73
N ILE A 45 -2.41 5.85 -6.66
CA ILE A 45 -3.62 6.34 -7.35
C ILE A 45 -3.92 7.78 -6.91
N LEU A 46 -3.81 8.09 -5.62
CA LEU A 46 -4.02 9.44 -5.10
C LEU A 46 -2.97 10.45 -5.61
N CYS A 47 -1.72 10.05 -5.77
CA CYS A 47 -0.70 10.90 -6.41
C CYS A 47 -1.10 11.23 -7.87
N ASN A 48 -1.47 10.22 -8.67
CA ASN A 48 -1.82 10.42 -10.08
C ASN A 48 -3.08 11.28 -10.26
N LYS A 49 -4.08 11.18 -9.36
CA LYS A 49 -5.27 12.04 -9.40
C LYS A 49 -4.96 13.52 -9.20
N THR A 50 -3.81 13.87 -8.63
CA THR A 50 -3.47 15.27 -8.32
C THR A 50 -2.74 15.97 -9.47
N GLN A 51 -2.14 15.23 -10.41
CA GLN A 51 -1.54 15.80 -11.61
C GLN A 51 -1.87 14.94 -12.82
N GLU A 52 -2.82 15.41 -13.63
CA GLU A 52 -3.17 14.81 -14.91
C GLU A 52 -1.89 14.60 -15.74
N ASN A 53 -1.64 13.34 -16.14
CA ASN A 53 -0.58 12.91 -17.05
C ASN A 53 0.87 12.89 -16.54
N LYS A 54 1.15 13.00 -15.24
CA LYS A 54 2.50 12.73 -14.72
C LYS A 54 2.54 11.39 -13.99
N PHE A 55 3.41 10.48 -14.45
CA PHE A 55 3.70 9.24 -13.72
C PHE A 55 4.24 9.60 -12.34
N ALA A 56 3.44 9.34 -11.31
CA ALA A 56 3.87 9.48 -9.93
C ALA A 56 4.49 8.18 -9.43
N ARG A 57 5.43 8.31 -8.51
CA ARG A 57 5.98 7.25 -7.67
C ARG A 57 5.91 7.72 -6.22
N ILE A 58 5.81 6.78 -5.29
CA ILE A 58 5.93 7.10 -3.86
C ILE A 58 7.38 6.90 -3.46
N ASN A 59 7.94 7.83 -2.70
CA ASN A 59 9.23 7.60 -2.07
C ASN A 59 9.06 6.66 -0.85
N ALA A 60 8.97 5.35 -1.09
CA ALA A 60 8.67 4.37 -0.03
C ALA A 60 9.77 4.29 1.06
N ILE A 61 11.03 4.53 0.68
CA ILE A 61 12.20 4.33 1.56
C ILE A 61 12.36 5.46 2.60
N GLY A 62 11.71 6.62 2.41
CA GLY A 62 11.82 7.75 3.35
C GLY A 62 10.84 8.89 3.12
N GLY A 63 9.72 8.62 2.46
CA GLY A 63 8.69 9.60 2.13
C GLY A 63 7.33 9.21 2.68
N MET A 64 7.25 8.31 3.64
CA MET A 64 6.02 8.00 4.39
C MET A 64 6.23 8.42 5.85
N TYR A 65 5.38 9.31 6.33
CA TYR A 65 5.44 9.90 7.67
C TYR A 65 4.11 9.62 8.38
N PHE A 66 4.00 8.43 8.99
CA PHE A 66 2.77 7.96 9.61
C PHE A 66 2.35 8.81 10.82
N ASN A 67 3.30 9.20 11.67
CA ASN A 67 3.07 10.04 12.86
C ASN A 67 2.38 11.37 12.55
N VAL A 68 2.68 11.97 11.39
CA VAL A 68 2.07 13.22 10.93
C VAL A 68 1.12 13.00 9.75
N CYS A 69 0.76 11.75 9.46
CA CYS A 69 -0.21 11.38 8.42
C CYS A 69 0.07 12.01 7.05
N ARG A 70 1.34 11.97 6.62
CA ARG A 70 1.78 12.52 5.33
C ARG A 70 2.62 11.55 4.53
N TYR A 71 2.61 11.70 3.22
CA TYR A 71 3.47 10.96 2.32
C TYR A 71 3.91 11.81 1.12
N VAL A 72 4.99 11.42 0.45
CA VAL A 72 5.60 12.17 -0.65
C VAL A 72 5.36 11.47 -1.98
N CYS A 73 4.67 12.16 -2.87
CA CYS A 73 4.60 11.84 -4.29
C CYS A 73 5.81 12.44 -5.01
N LYS A 74 6.61 11.60 -5.66
CA LYS A 74 7.69 12.00 -6.57
C LYS A 74 7.23 11.78 -8.00
N TYR A 75 7.24 12.82 -8.81
CA TYR A 75 6.86 12.75 -10.22
C TYR A 75 8.12 12.66 -11.11
N ASN A 76 7.94 12.21 -12.35
CA ASN A 76 9.05 12.04 -13.31
C ASN A 76 9.77 13.34 -13.68
N ASP A 77 9.10 14.49 -13.57
CA ASP A 77 9.69 15.81 -13.77
C ASP A 77 10.59 16.27 -12.60
N GLY A 78 10.80 15.39 -11.61
CA GLY A 78 11.58 15.67 -10.41
C GLY A 78 10.77 16.36 -9.30
N THR A 79 9.54 16.80 -9.57
CA THR A 79 8.68 17.45 -8.59
C THR A 79 8.38 16.49 -7.43
N LYS A 80 8.48 17.00 -6.21
CA LYS A 80 8.03 16.31 -5.00
C LYS A 80 6.85 17.07 -4.41
N ARG A 81 5.75 16.36 -4.10
CA ARG A 81 4.63 16.92 -3.35
C ARG A 81 4.34 16.12 -2.11
N LEU A 82 4.15 16.84 -1.02
CA LEU A 82 3.69 16.29 0.23
C LEU A 82 2.17 16.21 0.20
N GLN A 83 1.62 15.03 0.46
CA GLN A 83 0.20 14.74 0.48
C GLN A 83 -0.22 14.23 1.85
N ARG A 84 -1.50 14.43 2.18
CA ARG A 84 -2.10 13.89 3.41
C ARG A 84 -2.54 12.45 3.19
N MET A 85 -2.22 11.57 4.13
CA MET A 85 -2.72 10.20 4.15
C MET A 85 -4.25 10.19 4.23
N PRO A 86 -4.92 9.17 3.65
CA PRO A 86 -6.36 9.01 3.78
C PRO A 86 -6.82 8.97 5.24
N ILE A 87 -7.99 9.54 5.52
CA ILE A 87 -8.62 9.45 6.84
C ILE A 87 -8.82 7.97 7.21
N GLY A 88 -8.53 7.62 8.46
CA GLY A 88 -8.60 6.24 8.97
C GLY A 88 -7.37 5.39 8.65
N THR A 89 -6.32 5.96 8.03
CA THR A 89 -5.05 5.24 7.85
C THR A 89 -4.41 4.98 9.21
N PRO A 90 -4.06 3.73 9.56
CA PRO A 90 -3.33 3.44 10.80
C PRO A 90 -1.97 4.16 10.81
N CYS A 91 -1.65 4.80 11.92
CA CYS A 91 -0.43 5.60 12.06
C CYS A 91 0.44 5.26 13.27
N THR A 92 -0.06 4.48 14.23
CA THR A 92 0.73 3.92 15.34
C THR A 92 0.37 2.45 15.61
N MET A 93 1.23 1.77 16.37
CA MET A 93 0.97 0.42 16.89
C MET A 93 -0.18 0.37 17.91
N SER A 94 -0.40 1.47 18.63
CA SER A 94 -1.44 1.57 19.68
C SER A 94 -2.85 1.82 19.13
N GLY A 95 -3.07 1.65 17.82
CA GLY A 95 -4.38 1.83 17.19
C GLY A 95 -4.72 3.26 16.74
N GLY A 96 -3.75 4.19 16.76
CA GLY A 96 -3.96 5.54 16.25
C GLY A 96 -4.24 5.57 14.75
N VAL A 97 -5.10 6.49 14.31
CA VAL A 97 -5.49 6.67 12.90
C VAL A 97 -5.39 8.12 12.45
N CYS A 98 -5.14 8.31 11.16
CA CYS A 98 -5.09 9.63 10.56
C CYS A 98 -6.45 10.30 10.53
N GLY A 99 -6.57 11.45 11.20
CA GLY A 99 -7.80 12.24 11.22
C GLY A 99 -7.84 13.37 10.19
N ARG A 100 -8.92 14.16 10.26
CA ARG A 100 -9.14 15.32 9.37
C ARG A 100 -8.15 16.46 9.63
N GLY A 101 -7.59 16.56 10.84
CA GLY A 101 -6.57 17.55 11.19
C GLY A 101 -5.21 17.30 10.52
N GLY A 102 -4.98 16.09 10.00
CA GLY A 102 -3.67 15.68 9.49
C GLY A 102 -2.67 15.33 10.59
N GLY A 103 -3.17 15.01 11.79
CA GLY A 103 -2.42 14.34 12.85
C GLY A 103 -2.82 12.87 12.95
N CYS A 104 -2.02 12.13 13.72
CA CYS A 104 -2.35 10.78 14.13
C CYS A 104 -3.14 10.85 15.43
N ASP A 105 -4.46 10.67 15.34
CA ASP A 105 -5.36 10.74 16.48
C ASP A 105 -5.44 9.35 17.11
N GLN A 106 -5.29 9.25 18.44
CA GLN A 106 -5.56 8.00 19.13
C GLN A 106 -7.08 7.74 19.06
N VAL A 107 -7.45 6.53 18.69
CA VAL A 107 -8.82 6.08 18.88
C VAL A 107 -8.91 5.70 20.35
N ASP A 108 -9.29 6.64 21.21
CA ASP A 108 -9.75 6.25 22.53
C ASP A 108 -10.88 5.23 22.33
N GLU A 109 -10.69 4.04 22.90
CA GLU A 109 -11.72 3.00 22.93
C GLU A 109 -13.02 3.69 23.40
N PRO A 110 -14.15 3.57 22.68
CA PRO A 110 -15.36 4.25 23.11
C PRO A 110 -15.64 3.82 24.54
N ALA A 111 -15.62 4.79 25.46
CA ALA A 111 -15.92 4.56 26.86
C ALA A 111 -17.18 3.69 26.90
N GLN A 112 -17.02 2.44 27.32
CA GLN A 112 -18.14 1.53 27.50
C GLN A 112 -19.03 2.21 28.53
N GLY A 113 -20.10 2.84 28.03
CA GLY A 113 -21.10 3.52 28.84
C GLY A 113 -21.61 2.52 29.87
N CYS A 114 -21.59 2.98 31.13
CA CYS A 114 -22.00 2.27 32.33
C CYS A 114 -23.35 1.55 32.21
#